data_AF-A0A6G1G0F9-F1
#
_entry.id   AF-A0A6G1G0F9-F1
#
_cell.length_a   1.000
_cell.length_b   1.000
_cell.length_c   1.000
_cell.angle_alpha   90.00
_cell.angle_beta   90.00
_cell.angle_gamma   90.00
#
_symmetry.space_group_name_H-M   'P 1'
#
loop_
_entity.id
_entity.type
_entity.pdbx_description
1 polymer ?
#
loop_
_entity_poly.entity_id
_entity_poly.type
_entity_poly.pdbx_seq_one_letter_code
_entity_poly.pdbx_strand_id
1 'polypeptide(L)'
;MSTSNLDALVKGTPPPDVDVDPPPPDPTSLLPSAPSQIFLNLLILECSLRAQYLNLLARRRQNTFTLTVLTLWIAYCFWGQWLRPREDGTGVGGSVYWVVDTAEKVALIGGIVMALLFWVTGQWERGVRWPRRWLAITNRGLRGFNCKLVILRGPWWRESLSHFAFLLPYYFFYPSPGSDYQRVEYVPGDKKAAAHLHARHRSTAGVEVAEEDISQGGDYVKLLLLPKPFTPEFREHWEQFREEYWEKENERRAELRRRVRARQREVARQEGGWFWW
;
A
#
# COMPACT_ATOMS: atom_id res chain seq x y z
N MET A 1 65.53 10.31 -1.69
CA MET A 1 64.60 9.23 -2.10
C MET A 1 64.91 8.01 -1.27
N SER A 2 64.02 7.63 -0.36
CA SER A 2 64.25 6.53 0.59
C SER A 2 64.30 5.18 -0.13
N THR A 3 65.20 4.32 0.33
CA THR A 3 65.48 2.97 -0.17
C THR A 3 64.26 2.04 -0.18
N SER A 4 63.23 2.35 0.62
CA SER A 4 61.97 1.62 0.68
C SER A 4 61.13 1.70 -0.60
N ASN A 5 61.22 2.78 -1.38
CA ASN A 5 60.45 2.91 -2.63
C ASN A 5 61.02 2.07 -3.78
N LEU A 6 62.33 1.77 -3.74
CA LEU A 6 63.00 0.93 -4.74
C LEU A 6 62.68 -0.55 -4.52
N ASP A 7 62.64 -1.00 -3.26
CA ASP A 7 62.28 -2.38 -2.92
C ASP A 7 60.82 -2.73 -3.25
N ALA A 8 59.91 -1.75 -3.14
CA ALA A 8 58.51 -1.92 -3.52
C ALA A 8 58.32 -2.04 -5.05
N LEU A 9 59.12 -1.29 -5.82
CA LEU A 9 59.09 -1.34 -7.29
C LEU A 9 59.66 -2.66 -7.83
N VAL A 10 60.66 -3.24 -7.16
CA VAL A 10 61.27 -4.52 -7.54
C VAL A 10 60.40 -5.72 -7.16
N LYS A 11 59.58 -5.62 -6.10
CA LYS A 11 58.76 -6.74 -5.57
C LYS A 11 57.33 -6.80 -6.11
N GLY A 12 56.88 -5.82 -6.92
CA GLY A 12 55.57 -5.87 -7.58
C GLY A 12 54.37 -5.89 -6.64
N THR A 13 54.55 -5.55 -5.36
CA THR A 13 53.45 -5.42 -4.40
C THR A 13 52.73 -4.10 -4.62
N PRO A 14 51.40 -4.08 -4.82
CA PRO A 14 50.67 -2.83 -4.97
C PRO A 14 50.81 -1.96 -3.70
N PRO A 15 50.94 -0.64 -3.83
CA PRO A 15 51.09 0.26 -2.70
C PRO A 15 49.85 0.22 -1.79
N PRO A 16 50.00 0.34 -0.46
CA PRO A 16 48.93 0.09 0.51
C PRO A 16 47.81 1.16 0.59
N ASP A 17 47.67 2.05 -0.40
CA ASP A 17 46.73 3.19 -0.36
C ASP A 17 45.99 3.44 -1.69
N VAL A 18 45.86 2.41 -2.54
CA VAL A 18 44.96 2.52 -3.70
C VAL A 18 43.60 1.99 -3.27
N ASP A 19 42.70 2.90 -2.92
CA ASP A 19 41.26 2.65 -2.98
C ASP A 19 40.97 2.07 -4.37
N VAL A 20 40.76 0.77 -4.43
CA VAL A 20 40.32 0.10 -5.65
C VAL A 20 38.89 0.56 -5.87
N ASP A 21 38.73 1.61 -6.69
CA ASP A 21 37.43 1.98 -7.21
C ASP A 21 36.75 0.71 -7.71
N PRO A 22 35.47 0.47 -7.34
CA PRO A 22 34.75 -0.70 -7.80
C PRO A 22 34.85 -0.74 -9.33
N PRO A 23 35.03 -1.94 -9.93
CA PRO A 23 35.19 -2.06 -11.37
C PRO A 23 34.08 -1.29 -12.09
N PRO A 24 34.41 -0.54 -13.15
CA PRO A 24 33.41 0.24 -13.87
C PRO A 24 32.27 -0.68 -14.28
N PRO A 25 31.01 -0.29 -14.03
CA PRO A 25 29.86 -1.15 -14.31
C PRO A 25 29.93 -1.57 -15.78
N ASP A 26 29.90 -2.88 -16.03
CA ASP A 26 29.94 -3.43 -17.38
C ASP A 26 28.97 -2.65 -18.27
N PRO A 27 29.42 -2.02 -19.37
CA PRO A 27 28.56 -1.14 -20.18
C PRO A 27 27.39 -1.90 -20.81
N THR A 28 27.47 -3.23 -20.87
CA THR A 28 26.42 -4.14 -21.30
C THR A 28 25.29 -4.31 -20.28
N SER A 29 25.54 -4.03 -18.99
CA SER A 29 24.55 -4.12 -17.91
C SER A 29 23.45 -3.05 -17.98
N LEU A 30 23.69 -1.98 -18.75
CA LEU A 30 22.73 -0.91 -19.02
C LEU A 30 21.89 -1.16 -20.28
N LEU A 31 22.16 -2.23 -21.04
CA LEU A 31 21.39 -2.56 -22.22
C LEU A 31 19.97 -3.00 -21.83
N PRO A 32 18.94 -2.61 -22.59
CA PRO A 32 17.55 -2.98 -22.29
C PRO A 32 17.29 -4.50 -22.35
N SER A 33 18.17 -5.26 -22.99
CA SER A 33 18.14 -6.72 -23.07
C SER A 33 18.93 -7.43 -21.96
N ALA A 34 19.65 -6.69 -21.10
CA ALA A 34 20.39 -7.27 -20.00
C ALA A 34 19.41 -7.89 -18.97
N PRO A 35 19.75 -9.05 -18.38
CA PRO A 35 18.86 -9.73 -17.43
C PRO A 35 18.52 -8.85 -16.21
N SER A 36 19.48 -8.05 -15.73
CA SER A 36 19.28 -7.08 -14.64
C SER A 36 18.22 -6.01 -14.98
N GLN A 37 18.25 -5.46 -16.19
CA GLN A 37 17.28 -4.47 -16.66
C GLN A 37 15.90 -5.09 -16.87
N ILE A 38 15.83 -6.33 -17.37
CA ILE A 38 14.57 -7.06 -17.51
C ILE A 38 13.94 -7.31 -16.14
N PHE A 39 14.71 -7.77 -15.16
CA PHE A 39 14.22 -7.97 -13.80
C PHE A 39 13.76 -6.66 -13.16
N LEU A 40 14.51 -5.56 -13.35
CA LEU A 40 14.11 -4.25 -12.86
C LEU A 40 12.78 -3.77 -13.50
N ASN A 41 12.60 -3.99 -14.80
CA ASN A 41 11.35 -3.68 -15.51
C ASN A 41 10.17 -4.53 -15.02
N LEU A 42 10.38 -5.83 -14.80
CA LEU A 42 9.37 -6.73 -14.22
C LEU A 42 8.99 -6.31 -12.80
N LEU A 43 9.97 -5.85 -12.02
CA LEU A 43 9.75 -5.34 -10.67
C LEU A 43 8.96 -4.03 -10.67
N ILE A 44 9.28 -3.09 -11.57
CA ILE A 44 8.50 -1.86 -11.76
C ILE A 44 7.06 -2.20 -12.15
N LEU A 45 6.87 -3.16 -13.06
CA LEU A 45 5.55 -3.64 -13.45
C LEU A 45 4.80 -4.21 -12.23
N GLU A 46 5.43 -5.07 -11.43
CA GLU A 46 4.83 -5.61 -10.21
C GLU A 46 4.43 -4.49 -9.23
N CYS A 47 5.33 -3.54 -8.96
CA CYS A 47 5.09 -2.41 -8.07
C CYS A 47 3.89 -1.56 -8.53
N SER A 48 3.80 -1.26 -9.83
CA SER A 48 2.69 -0.48 -10.39
C SER A 48 1.35 -1.21 -10.31
N LEU A 49 1.31 -2.50 -10.65
CA LEU A 49 0.12 -3.34 -10.54
C LEU A 49 -0.35 -3.47 -9.10
N ARG A 50 0.60 -3.57 -8.17
CA ARG A 50 0.30 -3.63 -6.76
C ARG A 50 -0.27 -2.31 -6.24
N ALA A 51 0.32 -1.17 -6.61
CA ALA A 51 -0.22 0.14 -6.24
C ALA A 51 -1.65 0.32 -6.76
N GLN A 52 -1.94 -0.12 -7.98
CA GLN A 52 -3.30 -0.15 -8.52
C GLN A 52 -4.23 -1.07 -7.71
N TYR A 53 -3.76 -2.28 -7.37
CA TYR A 53 -4.56 -3.24 -6.59
C TYR A 53 -4.92 -2.69 -5.20
N LEU A 54 -3.96 -2.07 -4.51
CA LEU A 54 -4.19 -1.47 -3.19
C LEU A 54 -5.21 -0.33 -3.26
N ASN A 55 -5.10 0.53 -4.28
CA ASN A 55 -6.09 1.59 -4.53
C ASN A 55 -7.49 1.02 -4.78
N LEU A 56 -7.60 -0.07 -5.54
CA LEU A 56 -8.87 -0.75 -5.77
C LEU A 56 -9.44 -1.38 -4.49
N LEU A 57 -8.59 -1.95 -3.64
CA LEU A 57 -9.01 -2.53 -2.38
C LEU A 57 -9.49 -1.45 -1.39
N ALA A 58 -8.79 -0.32 -1.32
CA ALA A 58 -9.20 0.84 -0.52
C ALA A 58 -10.57 1.38 -0.98
N ARG A 59 -10.77 1.55 -2.31
CA ARG A 59 -12.07 1.94 -2.88
C ARG A 59 -13.16 0.92 -2.61
N ARG A 60 -12.85 -0.38 -2.71
CA ARG A 60 -13.80 -1.45 -2.41
C ARG A 60 -14.27 -1.37 -0.98
N ARG A 61 -13.34 -1.28 -0.02
CA ARG A 61 -13.61 -1.18 1.42
C ARG A 61 -14.54 -0.01 1.75
N GLN A 62 -14.23 1.19 1.24
CA GLN A 62 -15.05 2.37 1.47
C GLN A 62 -16.49 2.18 0.95
N ASN A 63 -16.63 1.67 -0.27
CA ASN A 63 -17.95 1.46 -0.86
C ASN A 63 -18.73 0.31 -0.21
N THR A 64 -18.08 -0.80 0.14
CA THR A 64 -18.74 -1.90 0.85
C THR A 64 -19.15 -1.47 2.25
N PHE A 65 -18.32 -0.66 2.93
CA PHE A 65 -18.67 -0.10 4.24
C PHE A 65 -19.93 0.77 4.15
N THR A 66 -19.95 1.74 3.24
CA THR A 66 -21.14 2.58 3.00
C THR A 66 -22.39 1.74 2.73
N LEU A 67 -22.27 0.71 1.89
CA LEU A 67 -23.38 -0.19 1.59
C LEU A 67 -23.82 -1.03 2.79
N THR A 68 -22.88 -1.51 3.62
CA THR A 68 -23.24 -2.25 4.85
C THR A 68 -23.98 -1.35 5.83
N VAL A 69 -23.52 -0.12 6.05
CA VAL A 69 -24.20 0.85 6.92
C VAL A 69 -25.57 1.21 6.35
N LEU A 70 -25.69 1.44 5.05
CA LEU A 70 -26.96 1.74 4.40
C LEU A 70 -27.94 0.56 4.48
N THR A 71 -27.44 -0.67 4.32
CA THR A 71 -28.28 -1.89 4.45
C THR A 71 -28.75 -2.06 5.88
N LEU A 72 -27.87 -1.86 6.87
CA LEU A 72 -28.23 -1.90 8.29
C LEU A 72 -29.24 -0.79 8.64
N TRP A 73 -29.06 0.41 8.11
CA TRP A 73 -29.99 1.53 8.28
C TRP A 73 -31.39 1.17 7.74
N ILE A 74 -31.47 0.71 6.49
CA ILE A 74 -32.74 0.32 5.87
C ILE A 74 -33.37 -0.84 6.65
N ALA A 75 -32.58 -1.85 7.05
CA ALA A 75 -33.06 -2.97 7.84
C ALA A 75 -33.58 -2.54 9.22
N TYR A 76 -32.91 -1.59 9.89
CA TYR A 76 -33.33 -1.04 11.17
C TYR A 76 -34.65 -0.27 11.04
N CYS A 77 -34.78 0.64 10.08
CA CYS A 77 -36.03 1.37 9.84
C CYS A 77 -37.16 0.43 9.40
N PHE A 78 -36.86 -0.57 8.57
CA PHE A 78 -37.83 -1.59 8.17
C PHE A 78 -38.29 -2.43 9.37
N TRP A 79 -37.37 -2.84 10.24
CA TRP A 79 -37.71 -3.55 11.46
C TRP A 79 -38.59 -2.71 12.38
N GLY A 80 -38.24 -1.42 12.58
CA GLY A 80 -39.05 -0.49 13.38
C GLY A 80 -40.48 -0.34 12.84
N GLN A 81 -40.61 -0.23 11.52
CA GLN A 81 -41.90 0.04 10.89
C GLN A 81 -42.84 -1.18 10.82
N TRP A 82 -42.32 -2.40 10.62
CA TRP A 82 -43.15 -3.59 10.38
C TRP A 82 -42.99 -4.73 11.39
N LEU A 83 -41.86 -4.83 12.08
CA LEU A 83 -41.53 -6.01 12.91
C LEU A 83 -41.48 -5.70 14.41
N ARG A 84 -41.35 -4.43 14.81
CA ARG A 84 -41.37 -4.02 16.21
C ARG A 84 -42.78 -4.23 16.80
N PRO A 85 -42.93 -5.03 17.88
CA PRO A 85 -44.21 -5.16 18.56
C PRO A 85 -44.62 -3.82 19.17
N ARG A 86 -45.88 -3.43 18.94
CA ARG A 86 -46.41 -2.12 19.37
C ARG A 86 -46.62 -2.11 20.88
N GLU A 87 -46.28 -1.00 21.52
CA GLU A 87 -46.38 -0.83 22.99
C GLU A 87 -47.84 -0.91 23.49
N ASP A 88 -48.81 -0.63 22.61
CA ASP A 88 -50.25 -0.67 22.90
C ASP A 88 -50.82 -2.11 23.01
N GLY A 89 -50.04 -3.15 22.73
CA GLY A 89 -50.49 -4.55 22.77
C GLY A 89 -51.43 -4.97 21.64
N THR A 90 -51.90 -4.04 20.80
CA THR A 90 -52.69 -4.31 19.60
C THR A 90 -51.91 -3.98 18.34
N GLY A 91 -51.44 -5.01 17.62
CA GLY A 91 -50.80 -4.88 16.31
C GLY A 91 -49.26 -4.94 16.32
N VAL A 92 -48.69 -4.94 15.12
CA VAL A 92 -47.24 -4.99 14.88
C VAL A 92 -46.84 -3.80 14.00
N GLY A 93 -45.80 -3.07 14.41
CA GLY A 93 -45.19 -1.99 13.63
C GLY A 93 -45.65 -0.57 13.98
N GLY A 94 -44.73 0.37 13.77
CA GLY A 94 -44.93 1.81 13.90
C GLY A 94 -44.99 2.32 15.35
N SER A 95 -44.53 3.54 15.55
CA SER A 95 -44.63 4.21 16.85
C SER A 95 -46.05 4.75 17.10
N VAL A 96 -46.45 4.82 18.37
CA VAL A 96 -47.71 5.46 18.81
C VAL A 96 -47.69 6.96 18.53
N TYR A 97 -46.50 7.56 18.64
CA TYR A 97 -46.30 8.97 18.41
C TYR A 97 -46.19 9.25 16.91
N TRP A 98 -47.12 10.05 16.39
CA TRP A 98 -47.15 10.45 14.98
C TRP A 98 -45.82 11.01 14.47
N VAL A 99 -45.12 11.82 15.28
CA VAL A 99 -43.81 12.39 14.92
C VAL A 99 -42.75 11.29 14.72
N VAL A 100 -42.74 10.27 15.57
CA VAL A 100 -41.78 9.17 15.48
C VAL A 100 -42.09 8.27 14.29
N ASP A 101 -43.36 7.91 14.09
CA ASP A 101 -43.79 7.10 12.94
C ASP A 101 -43.54 7.81 11.60
N THR A 102 -43.79 9.12 11.53
CA THR A 102 -43.46 9.90 10.32
C THR A 102 -41.96 10.06 10.11
N ALA A 103 -41.18 10.28 11.17
CA ALA A 103 -39.73 10.34 11.07
C ALA A 103 -39.12 9.00 10.60
N GLU A 104 -39.62 7.87 11.11
CA GLU A 104 -39.20 6.53 10.68
C GLU A 104 -39.50 6.27 9.20
N LYS A 105 -40.69 6.66 8.72
CA LYS A 105 -41.07 6.56 7.30
C LYS A 105 -40.19 7.42 6.40
N VAL A 106 -39.94 8.68 6.79
CA VAL A 106 -39.06 9.59 6.03
C VAL A 106 -37.62 9.05 6.01
N ALA A 107 -37.13 8.53 7.14
CA ALA A 107 -35.81 7.91 7.24
C ALA A 107 -35.67 6.67 6.34
N LEU A 108 -36.74 5.87 6.22
CA LEU A 108 -36.77 4.72 5.33
C LEU A 108 -36.79 5.14 3.85
N ILE A 109 -37.65 6.09 3.48
CA ILE A 109 -37.70 6.62 2.10
C ILE A 109 -36.35 7.23 1.73
N GLY A 110 -35.73 8.01 2.64
CA GLY A 110 -34.39 8.56 2.47
C GLY A 110 -33.33 7.47 2.24
N GLY A 111 -33.38 6.38 3.00
CA GLY A 111 -32.49 5.23 2.82
C GLY A 111 -32.65 4.56 1.45
N ILE A 112 -33.88 4.34 0.99
CA ILE A 112 -34.17 3.75 -0.33
C ILE A 112 -33.70 4.68 -1.45
N VAL A 113 -34.00 5.98 -1.37
CA VAL A 113 -33.54 6.97 -2.35
C VAL A 113 -32.01 7.02 -2.40
N MET A 114 -31.34 6.96 -1.25
CA MET A 114 -29.87 6.91 -1.19
C MET A 114 -29.31 5.65 -1.85
N ALA A 115 -29.93 4.48 -1.64
CA ALA A 115 -29.53 3.23 -2.30
C ALA A 115 -29.72 3.31 -3.82
N LEU A 116 -30.82 3.90 -4.28
CA LEU A 116 -31.07 4.13 -5.70
C LEU A 116 -30.04 5.08 -6.30
N LEU A 117 -29.74 6.20 -5.63
CA LEU A 117 -28.69 7.13 -6.07
C LEU A 117 -27.33 6.45 -6.14
N PHE A 118 -26.98 5.63 -5.15
CA PHE A 118 -25.73 4.87 -5.16
C PHE A 118 -25.64 3.93 -6.38
N TRP A 119 -26.76 3.32 -6.77
CA TRP A 119 -26.83 2.48 -7.96
C TRP A 119 -26.75 3.31 -9.26
N VAL A 120 -27.56 4.36 -9.40
CA VAL A 120 -27.62 5.24 -10.58
C VAL A 120 -26.29 5.97 -10.83
N THR A 121 -25.64 6.46 -9.78
CA THR A 121 -24.31 7.09 -9.88
C THR A 121 -23.21 6.13 -10.32
N GLY A 122 -23.49 4.82 -10.37
CA GLY A 122 -22.55 3.79 -10.81
C GLY A 122 -21.44 3.52 -9.79
N GLN A 123 -21.60 3.97 -8.53
CA GLN A 123 -20.65 3.69 -7.45
C GLN A 123 -20.54 2.19 -7.17
N TRP A 124 -21.62 1.43 -7.39
CA TRP A 124 -21.60 -0.03 -7.33
C TRP A 124 -20.66 -0.65 -8.39
N GLU A 125 -20.80 -0.26 -9.65
CA GLU A 125 -20.04 -0.85 -10.75
C GLU A 125 -18.54 -0.55 -10.60
N ARG A 126 -18.20 0.71 -10.28
CA ARG A 126 -16.82 1.17 -10.13
C ARG A 126 -16.19 0.72 -8.80
N GLY A 127 -16.97 0.73 -7.72
CA GLY A 127 -16.49 0.51 -6.36
C GLY A 127 -16.40 -0.96 -5.97
N VAL A 128 -17.41 -1.76 -6.30
CA VAL A 128 -17.52 -3.15 -5.80
C VAL A 128 -17.26 -4.18 -6.89
N ARG A 129 -17.81 -3.98 -8.09
CA ARG A 129 -17.73 -4.96 -9.18
C ARG A 129 -16.39 -4.94 -9.91
N TRP A 130 -15.85 -3.75 -10.19
CA TRP A 130 -14.59 -3.60 -10.93
C TRP A 130 -13.36 -4.26 -10.27
N PRO A 131 -13.12 -4.12 -8.94
CA PRO A 131 -11.96 -4.75 -8.29
C PRO A 131 -11.91 -6.28 -8.47
N ARG A 132 -13.07 -6.95 -8.54
CA ARG A 132 -13.16 -8.40 -8.79
C ARG A 132 -12.76 -8.77 -10.22
N ARG A 133 -13.07 -7.90 -11.19
CA ARG A 133 -12.77 -8.10 -12.61
C ARG A 133 -11.35 -7.68 -12.98
N TRP A 134 -10.76 -6.75 -12.24
CA TRP A 134 -9.43 -6.21 -12.50
C TRP A 134 -8.40 -7.31 -12.71
N LEU A 135 -8.33 -8.31 -11.83
CA LEU A 135 -7.37 -9.41 -11.96
C LEU A 135 -7.54 -10.21 -13.25
N ALA A 136 -8.78 -10.47 -13.68
CA ALA A 136 -9.04 -11.21 -14.90
C ALA A 136 -8.64 -10.39 -16.14
N ILE A 137 -8.93 -9.09 -16.13
CA ILE A 137 -8.59 -8.16 -17.22
C ILE A 137 -7.07 -7.97 -17.29
N THR A 138 -6.41 -7.74 -16.15
CA THR A 138 -4.96 -7.61 -16.04
C THR A 138 -4.26 -8.89 -16.47
N ASN A 139 -4.72 -10.06 -16.03
CA ASN A 139 -4.18 -11.34 -16.49
C ASN A 139 -4.38 -11.57 -17.99
N ARG A 140 -5.46 -11.07 -18.59
CA ARG A 140 -5.66 -11.14 -20.04
C ARG A 140 -4.63 -10.27 -20.78
N GLY A 141 -4.30 -9.09 -20.27
CA GLY A 141 -3.23 -8.24 -20.80
C GLY A 141 -1.83 -8.83 -20.61
N LEU A 142 -1.56 -9.41 -19.44
CA LEU A 142 -0.25 -10.01 -19.10
C LEU A 142 0.07 -11.28 -19.87
N ARG A 143 -0.93 -11.94 -20.47
CA ARG A 143 -0.69 -13.08 -21.37
C ARG A 143 0.22 -12.74 -22.54
N GLY A 144 0.17 -11.50 -23.05
CA GLY A 144 1.07 -11.04 -24.11
C GLY A 144 2.54 -11.01 -23.68
N PHE A 145 2.80 -10.71 -22.41
CA PHE A 145 4.13 -10.68 -21.80
C PHE A 145 4.53 -12.01 -21.16
N ASN A 146 3.72 -13.08 -21.36
CA ASN A 146 3.91 -14.38 -20.72
C ASN A 146 4.06 -14.32 -19.18
N CYS A 147 3.39 -13.35 -18.57
CA CYS A 147 3.34 -13.18 -17.12
C CYS A 147 1.94 -13.48 -16.60
N LYS A 148 1.83 -13.83 -15.32
CA LYS A 148 0.58 -14.03 -14.61
C LYS A 148 0.64 -13.35 -13.26
N LEU A 149 -0.38 -12.57 -12.95
CA LEU A 149 -0.56 -11.93 -11.67
C LEU A 149 -1.29 -12.87 -10.72
N VAL A 150 -0.71 -13.09 -9.54
CA VAL A 150 -1.30 -13.91 -8.48
C VAL A 150 -1.49 -13.07 -7.23
N ILE A 151 -2.68 -13.17 -6.63
CA ILE A 151 -2.95 -12.57 -5.32
C ILE A 151 -2.34 -13.46 -4.25
N LEU A 152 -1.57 -12.86 -3.35
CA LEU A 152 -1.15 -13.51 -2.12
C LEU A 152 -2.29 -13.36 -1.10
N ARG A 153 -2.91 -14.48 -0.73
CA ARG A 153 -4.10 -14.47 0.13
C ARG A 153 -3.68 -14.31 1.57
N GLY A 154 -3.86 -13.10 2.11
CA GLY A 154 -3.69 -12.82 3.53
C GLY A 154 -4.76 -13.50 4.41
N PRO A 155 -4.57 -13.49 5.74
CA PRO A 155 -5.56 -13.99 6.67
C PRO A 155 -6.89 -13.26 6.50
N TRP A 156 -7.98 -14.00 6.35
CA TRP A 156 -9.32 -13.42 6.10
C TRP A 156 -9.75 -12.45 7.21
N TRP A 157 -9.34 -12.69 8.46
CA TRP A 157 -9.65 -11.83 9.60
C TRP A 157 -9.03 -10.44 9.47
N ARG A 158 -7.83 -10.31 8.89
CA ARG A 158 -7.19 -9.00 8.64
C ARG A 158 -8.04 -8.17 7.69
N GLU A 159 -8.63 -8.82 6.69
CA GLU A 159 -9.51 -8.17 5.73
C GLU A 159 -10.85 -7.76 6.37
N SER A 160 -11.42 -8.59 7.25
CA SER A 160 -12.63 -8.26 8.03
C SER A 160 -12.43 -7.09 8.99
N LEU A 161 -11.35 -7.10 9.79
CA LEU A 161 -11.01 -6.00 10.71
C LEU A 161 -10.73 -4.69 9.97
N SER A 162 -10.14 -4.75 8.77
CA SER A 162 -9.90 -3.55 7.95
C SER A 162 -11.18 -2.84 7.49
N HIS A 163 -12.34 -3.49 7.51
CA HIS A 163 -13.63 -2.85 7.23
C HIS A 163 -14.10 -1.97 8.39
N PHE A 164 -13.78 -2.37 9.62
CA PHE A 164 -14.12 -1.60 10.83
C PHE A 164 -13.08 -0.54 11.17
N ALA A 165 -11.87 -0.63 10.61
CA ALA A 165 -10.77 0.32 10.83
C ALA A 165 -11.08 1.78 10.41
N PHE A 166 -12.17 2.03 9.67
CA PHE A 166 -12.64 3.39 9.33
C PHE A 166 -13.46 4.06 10.46
N LEU A 167 -14.11 3.26 11.32
CA LEU A 167 -14.99 3.76 12.39
C LEU A 167 -14.23 4.25 13.63
N LEU A 168 -13.01 3.76 13.82
CA LEU A 168 -12.13 4.17 14.89
C LEU A 168 -11.01 5.04 14.27
N PRO A 169 -10.59 6.15 14.90
CA PRO A 169 -9.35 6.84 14.54
C PRO A 169 -8.16 5.93 14.89
N TYR A 170 -7.98 4.85 14.13
CA TYR A 170 -7.17 3.69 14.51
C TYR A 170 -5.95 3.54 13.59
N TYR A 171 -5.27 4.65 13.30
CA TYR A 171 -3.86 4.63 12.87
C TYR A 171 -2.97 3.89 13.89
N PHE A 172 -3.43 3.71 15.13
CA PHE A 172 -2.69 3.10 16.22
C PHE A 172 -2.46 1.58 16.09
N PHE A 173 -3.38 0.82 15.50
CA PHE A 173 -3.31 -0.65 15.54
C PHE A 173 -3.10 -1.32 14.19
N TYR A 174 -3.49 -0.68 13.08
CA TYR A 174 -3.33 -1.25 11.75
C TYR A 174 -2.91 -0.19 10.73
N PRO A 175 -1.74 -0.34 10.07
CA PRO A 175 -1.37 0.53 8.96
C PRO A 175 -2.41 0.36 7.83
N SER A 176 -2.85 1.48 7.25
CA SER A 176 -3.80 1.47 6.14
C SER A 176 -3.26 0.60 5.01
N PRO A 177 -4.02 -0.41 4.53
CA PRO A 177 -3.68 -1.16 3.33
C PRO A 177 -3.67 -0.21 2.12
N GLY A 178 -2.50 0.32 1.79
CA GLY A 178 -2.32 1.36 0.78
C GLY A 178 -0.87 1.84 0.74
N SER A 179 -0.54 2.65 -0.26
CA SER A 179 0.70 3.43 -0.26
C SER A 179 0.56 4.54 0.78
N ASP A 180 1.36 4.48 1.83
CA ASP A 180 1.38 5.49 2.90
C ASP A 180 2.58 6.39 2.65
N TYR A 181 2.36 7.41 1.82
CA TYR A 181 3.36 8.41 1.51
C TYR A 181 3.46 9.40 2.65
N GLN A 182 4.60 9.39 3.35
CA GLN A 182 4.89 10.39 4.36
C GLN A 182 6.16 11.13 4.02
N ARG A 183 6.20 12.37 4.48
CA ARG A 183 7.34 13.25 4.35
C ARG A 183 8.39 12.85 5.36
N VAL A 184 9.44 12.19 4.87
CA VAL A 184 10.60 11.82 5.68
C VAL A 184 11.65 12.90 5.49
N GLU A 185 12.16 13.38 6.62
CA GLU A 185 13.30 14.28 6.65
C GLU A 185 14.59 13.49 6.60
N TYR A 186 15.45 13.92 5.71
CA TYR A 186 16.77 13.37 5.50
C TYR A 186 17.81 14.35 6.01
N VAL A 187 18.74 13.82 6.78
CA VAL A 187 19.92 14.57 7.23
C VAL A 187 20.87 14.68 6.03
N PRO A 188 21.34 15.88 5.68
CA PRO A 188 22.30 16.05 4.60
C PRO A 188 23.56 15.22 4.87
N GLY A 189 23.90 14.32 3.93
CA GLY A 189 25.06 13.41 4.03
C GLY A 189 24.72 11.91 4.18
N ASP A 190 23.45 11.56 4.36
CA ASP A 190 23.02 10.16 4.45
C ASP A 190 23.11 9.50 3.04
N LYS A 191 24.18 8.72 2.78
CA LYS A 191 24.44 8.10 1.45
C LYS A 191 23.28 7.24 0.95
N LYS A 192 22.52 6.62 1.86
CA LYS A 192 21.32 5.82 1.55
C LYS A 192 20.16 6.66 1.01
N ALA A 193 20.12 7.96 1.35
CA ALA A 193 19.12 8.90 0.86
C ALA A 193 19.43 9.44 -0.54
N ALA A 194 20.68 9.30 -1.01
CA ALA A 194 21.15 9.86 -2.28
C ALA A 194 20.60 9.13 -3.51
N ALA A 195 20.04 7.93 -3.36
CA ALA A 195 19.51 7.14 -4.48
C ALA A 195 18.10 7.59 -4.95
N HIS A 196 17.33 8.32 -4.14
CA HIS A 196 15.96 8.75 -4.45
C HIS A 196 15.91 10.25 -4.84
N LEU A 197 16.62 10.60 -5.91
CA LEU A 197 16.90 11.97 -6.36
C LEU A 197 15.70 12.75 -6.94
N HIS A 198 14.57 12.11 -7.26
CA HIS A 198 13.57 12.73 -8.14
C HIS A 198 12.47 13.56 -7.45
N ALA A 199 12.40 13.60 -6.11
CA ALA A 199 11.36 14.36 -5.39
C ALA A 199 11.85 14.99 -4.09
N ARG A 200 13.04 15.62 -4.10
CA ARG A 200 13.53 16.39 -2.94
C ARG A 200 12.98 17.81 -2.98
N HIS A 201 12.18 18.17 -1.99
CA HIS A 201 11.91 19.57 -1.71
C HIS A 201 12.87 20.03 -0.62
N ARG A 202 13.79 20.93 -0.98
CA ARG A 202 14.67 21.59 0.00
C ARG A 202 13.79 22.52 0.83
N SER A 203 13.61 22.18 2.10
CA SER A 203 12.92 23.06 3.04
C SER A 203 13.79 24.27 3.38
N THR A 204 13.15 25.38 3.72
CA THR A 204 13.76 26.68 4.06
C THR A 204 14.78 26.61 5.20
N ALA A 205 14.77 25.52 5.99
CA ALA A 205 15.68 25.25 7.11
C ALA A 205 16.91 24.39 6.74
N GLY A 206 17.18 24.12 5.46
CA GLY A 206 18.32 23.29 5.04
C GLY A 206 18.12 21.77 5.23
N VAL A 207 16.92 21.35 5.65
CA VAL A 207 16.52 19.95 5.77
C VAL A 207 15.95 19.46 4.43
N GLU A 208 16.43 18.32 3.95
CA GLU A 208 15.91 17.69 2.73
C GLU A 208 14.69 16.85 3.07
N VAL A 209 13.53 17.19 2.48
CA VAL A 209 12.29 16.43 2.69
C VAL A 209 11.99 15.63 1.43
N ALA A 210 11.73 14.34 1.58
CA ALA A 210 11.27 13.46 0.50
C ALA A 210 9.98 12.74 0.90
N GLU A 211 9.06 12.58 -0.05
CA GLU A 211 7.85 11.79 0.14
C GLU A 211 8.13 10.33 -0.17
N GLU A 212 8.05 9.46 0.84
CA GLU A 212 8.35 8.04 0.71
C GLU A 212 7.21 7.16 1.20
N ASP A 213 7.03 6.03 0.51
CA ASP A 213 6.04 5.01 0.87
C ASP A 213 6.58 4.07 1.94
N ILE A 214 5.94 4.08 3.11
CA ILE A 214 6.36 3.36 4.31
C ILE A 214 5.64 2.00 4.48
N SER A 215 4.67 1.72 3.61
CA SER A 215 3.89 0.48 3.63
C SER A 215 4.78 -0.76 3.45
N GLN A 216 4.44 -1.89 4.10
CA GLN A 216 5.17 -3.15 3.90
C GLN A 216 5.12 -3.55 2.43
N GLY A 217 6.21 -4.12 1.93
CA GLY A 217 6.48 -4.56 0.57
C GLY A 217 6.18 -6.05 0.35
N GLY A 218 5.78 -6.47 -0.87
CA GLY A 218 5.67 -7.88 -1.26
C GLY A 218 4.37 -8.65 -0.93
N ASP A 219 3.43 -8.08 -0.16
CA ASP A 219 2.41 -8.91 0.51
C ASP A 219 1.12 -9.23 -0.25
N TYR A 220 0.67 -8.39 -1.18
CA TYR A 220 -0.70 -8.48 -1.73
C TYR A 220 -0.77 -9.18 -3.07
N VAL A 221 0.26 -8.97 -3.90
CA VAL A 221 0.28 -9.37 -5.30
C VAL A 221 1.69 -9.78 -5.67
N LYS A 222 1.81 -10.87 -6.43
CA LYS A 222 3.05 -11.42 -6.96
C LYS A 222 2.95 -11.58 -8.47
N LEU A 223 4.01 -11.18 -9.19
CA LEU A 223 4.15 -11.44 -10.61
C LEU A 223 4.86 -12.79 -10.82
N LEU A 224 4.21 -13.69 -11.56
CA LEU A 224 4.76 -15.00 -11.93
C LEU A 224 5.06 -15.05 -13.42
N LEU A 225 6.24 -15.57 -13.76
CA LEU A 225 6.61 -15.87 -15.14
C LEU A 225 6.06 -17.24 -15.55
N LEU A 226 5.42 -17.31 -16.72
CA LEU A 226 4.90 -18.57 -17.26
C LEU A 226 6.04 -19.47 -17.77
N PRO A 227 5.89 -20.80 -17.71
CA PRO A 227 6.96 -21.73 -18.09
C PRO A 227 7.24 -21.82 -19.59
N LYS A 228 6.31 -21.39 -20.45
CA LYS A 228 6.36 -21.69 -21.89
C LYS A 228 7.52 -21.01 -22.64
N PRO A 229 7.85 -19.72 -22.40
CA PRO A 229 8.96 -19.06 -23.09
C PRO A 229 10.22 -18.88 -22.24
N PHE A 230 10.18 -19.14 -20.93
CA PHE A 230 11.28 -18.86 -20.01
C PHE A 230 11.92 -20.15 -19.50
N THR A 231 13.25 -20.18 -19.47
CA THR A 231 14.01 -21.29 -18.88
C THR A 231 13.74 -21.39 -17.37
N PRO A 232 13.85 -22.59 -16.77
CA PRO A 232 13.67 -22.76 -15.33
C PRO A 232 14.64 -21.90 -14.52
N GLU A 233 15.91 -21.86 -14.92
CA GLU A 233 16.95 -21.03 -14.28
C GLU A 233 16.59 -19.53 -14.28
N PHE A 234 16.08 -19.01 -15.40
CA PHE A 234 15.67 -17.60 -15.47
C PHE A 234 14.53 -17.28 -14.50
N ARG A 235 13.60 -18.22 -14.30
CA ARG A 235 12.48 -18.06 -13.37
C ARG A 235 12.96 -18.11 -11.92
N GLU A 236 13.91 -19.00 -11.61
CA GLU A 236 14.53 -19.07 -10.29
C GLU A 236 15.30 -17.80 -9.96
N HIS A 237 16.11 -17.29 -10.89
CA HIS A 237 16.82 -16.02 -10.71
C HIS A 237 15.87 -14.83 -10.55
N TRP A 238 14.74 -14.80 -11.28
CA TRP A 238 13.70 -13.79 -11.08
C TRP A 238 13.12 -13.84 -9.66
N GLU A 239 12.77 -15.02 -9.19
CA GLU A 239 12.18 -15.20 -7.85
C GLU A 239 13.16 -14.82 -6.74
N GLN A 240 14.43 -15.22 -6.86
CA GLN A 240 15.51 -14.83 -5.94
C GLN A 240 15.72 -13.31 -5.94
N PHE A 241 15.89 -12.71 -7.12
CA PHE A 241 16.08 -11.26 -7.25
C PHE A 241 14.90 -10.47 -6.65
N ARG A 242 13.68 -10.94 -6.90
CA ARG A 242 12.46 -10.33 -6.36
C ARG A 242 12.39 -10.43 -4.84
N GLU A 243 12.71 -11.60 -4.28
CA GLU A 243 12.73 -11.83 -2.82
C GLU A 243 13.77 -10.94 -2.15
N GLU A 244 15.02 -10.97 -2.62
CA GLU A 244 16.09 -10.11 -2.11
C GLU A 244 15.75 -8.62 -2.18
N TYR A 245 15.14 -8.18 -3.28
CA TYR A 245 14.72 -6.79 -3.42
C TYR A 245 13.69 -6.42 -2.37
N TRP A 246 12.62 -7.24 -2.22
CA TRP A 246 11.56 -6.94 -1.26
C TRP A 246 12.03 -7.05 0.19
N GLU A 247 12.98 -7.94 0.50
CA GLU A 247 13.62 -8.00 1.82
C GLU A 247 14.40 -6.72 2.13
N LYS A 248 15.32 -6.32 1.25
CA LYS A 248 16.11 -5.08 1.40
C LYS A 248 15.21 -3.84 1.49
N GLU A 249 14.18 -3.76 0.66
CA GLU A 249 13.21 -2.66 0.67
C GLU A 249 12.34 -2.69 1.94
N ASN A 250 11.97 -3.86 2.45
CA ASN A 250 11.22 -3.99 3.71
C ASN A 250 12.04 -3.60 4.93
N GLU A 251 13.33 -3.95 4.96
CA GLU A 251 14.28 -3.48 5.97
C GLU A 251 14.39 -1.97 5.95
N ARG A 252 14.63 -1.38 4.76
CA ARG A 252 14.66 0.08 4.56
C ARG A 252 13.38 0.74 5.05
N ARG A 253 12.20 0.25 4.63
CA ARG A 253 10.90 0.79 5.06
C ARG A 253 10.63 0.57 6.55
N ALA A 254 11.18 -0.48 7.16
CA ALA A 254 11.09 -0.70 8.60
C ALA A 254 11.93 0.34 9.38
N GLU A 255 13.12 0.69 8.89
CA GLU A 255 13.91 1.79 9.44
C GLU A 255 13.14 3.12 9.33
N LEU A 256 12.54 3.42 8.18
CA LEU A 256 11.72 4.62 7.97
C LEU A 256 10.52 4.67 8.92
N ARG A 257 9.79 3.55 9.10
CA ARG A 257 8.71 3.44 10.11
C ARG A 257 9.19 3.82 11.50
N ARG A 258 10.38 3.36 11.90
CA ARG A 258 10.94 3.66 13.23
C ARG A 258 11.23 5.14 13.37
N ARG A 259 11.87 5.76 12.37
CA ARG A 259 12.17 7.21 12.33
C ARG A 259 10.90 8.05 12.42
N VAL A 260 9.90 7.72 11.60
CA VAL A 260 8.59 8.39 11.60
C VAL A 260 7.89 8.29 12.95
N ARG A 261 7.84 7.11 13.56
CA ARG A 261 7.19 6.93 14.87
C ARG A 261 7.92 7.67 15.97
N ALA A 262 9.26 7.72 15.93
CA ALA A 262 10.05 8.50 16.88
C ALA A 262 9.70 9.99 16.77
N ARG A 263 9.66 10.52 15.53
CA ARG A 263 9.25 11.90 15.26
C ARG A 263 7.83 12.20 15.72
N GLN A 264 6.87 11.34 15.41
CA GLN A 264 5.48 11.51 15.85
C GLN A 264 5.36 11.56 17.38
N ARG A 265 6.17 10.78 18.10
CA ARG A 265 6.22 10.82 19.57
C ARG A 265 6.83 12.13 20.08
N GLU A 266 7.86 12.65 19.42
CA GLU A 266 8.47 13.94 19.77
C GLU A 266 7.51 15.10 19.55
N VAL A 267 6.82 15.13 18.41
CA VAL A 267 5.78 16.12 18.12
C VAL A 267 4.64 16.00 19.14
N ALA A 268 4.17 14.78 19.41
CA ALA A 268 3.13 14.55 20.41
C ALA A 268 3.56 14.96 21.83
N ARG A 269 4.85 14.87 22.18
CA ARG A 269 5.38 15.39 23.45
C ARG A 269 5.47 16.91 23.49
N GLN A 270 5.69 17.56 22.35
CA GLN A 270 5.75 19.03 22.25
C GLN A 270 4.36 19.65 22.24
N GLU A 271 3.40 19.02 21.54
CA GLU A 271 2.00 19.46 21.44
C GLU A 271 1.15 19.00 22.63
N GLY A 272 1.48 17.82 23.18
CA GLY A 272 0.84 17.28 24.38
C GLY A 272 1.34 17.99 25.62
N GLY A 273 0.56 18.96 26.10
CA GLY A 273 0.74 19.53 27.43
C GLY A 273 0.50 18.51 28.56
N TRP A 274 0.04 18.98 29.72
CA TRP A 274 -0.01 18.24 30.99
C TRP A 274 -0.71 16.86 31.01
N PHE A 275 -1.43 16.47 29.95
CA PHE A 275 -2.13 15.19 29.82
C PHE A 275 -1.28 14.05 29.21
N TRP A 276 0.01 14.27 28.97
CA TRP A 276 0.94 13.23 28.52
C TRP A 276 1.69 12.58 29.71
N TRP A 277 0.94 11.90 30.58
CA TRP A 277 1.41 10.83 31.46
C TRP A 277 0.62 9.55 31.14
#